data_AF-A0AAX2LV38-F1
#
_entry.id   AF-A0AAX2LV38-F1
#
_cell.length_a   1.000
_cell.length_b   1.000
_cell.length_c   1.000
_cell.angle_alpha   90.00
_cell.angle_beta   90.00
_cell.angle_gamma   90.00
#
_symmetry.space_group_name_H-M   'P 1'
#
loop_
_entity.id
_entity.type
_entity.pdbx_description
1 polymer ?
#
loop_
_entity_poly.entity_id
_entity_poly.type
_entity_poly.pdbx_seq_one_letter_code
_entity_poly.pdbx_strand_id
1 'polypeptide(L)'
;MDTSSVIIDYSAEDFAQAIRALLPKGQYWQEADNPELTSLIEAMATDFKATHDDIELSLLTDFQEALFGWKISDYQALLYTQAGDDAGTVSDDRTTPNLIYVALQEDARISCAQAWAAFEEKRLPHTEITWMYHSRLDVHHQLANCRHIRNQHTYEITQ
;
A
#
# COMPACT_ATOMS: atom_id res chain seq x y z
N MET A 1 -27.68 2.31 15.88
CA MET A 1 -28.70 2.57 14.85
C MET A 1 -29.16 1.20 14.38
N ASP A 2 -30.46 0.92 14.36
CA ASP A 2 -31.01 -0.41 14.05
C ASP A 2 -30.88 -0.67 12.54
N THR A 3 -29.79 -1.33 12.13
CA THR A 3 -29.44 -1.59 10.72
C THR A 3 -30.24 -2.73 10.09
N SER A 4 -31.10 -3.39 10.87
CA SER A 4 -31.99 -4.47 10.43
C SER A 4 -32.97 -4.05 9.31
N SER A 5 -33.19 -2.75 9.13
CA SER A 5 -34.06 -2.19 8.08
C SER A 5 -33.37 -1.94 6.73
N VAL A 6 -32.04 -2.12 6.64
CA VAL A 6 -31.24 -1.88 5.42
C VAL A 6 -30.74 -3.19 4.79
N ILE A 7 -30.67 -4.27 5.59
CA ILE A 7 -30.24 -5.60 5.16
C ILE A 7 -31.42 -6.30 4.49
N ILE A 8 -31.38 -6.41 3.16
CA ILE A 8 -32.32 -7.24 2.41
C ILE A 8 -31.69 -8.63 2.30
N ASP A 9 -32.19 -9.58 3.09
CA ASP A 9 -31.68 -10.95 3.09
C ASP A 9 -32.15 -11.67 1.81
N TYR A 10 -31.28 -11.67 0.80
CA TYR A 10 -31.49 -12.43 -0.43
C TYR A 10 -31.05 -13.88 -0.24
N SER A 11 -31.90 -14.84 -0.57
CA SER A 11 -31.52 -16.25 -0.61
C SER A 11 -30.82 -16.62 -1.93
N ALA A 12 -30.11 -17.75 -1.97
CA ALA A 12 -29.56 -18.28 -3.21
C ALA A 12 -30.67 -18.55 -4.26
N GLU A 13 -31.89 -18.90 -3.84
CA GLU A 13 -33.01 -19.12 -4.76
C GLU A 13 -33.46 -17.82 -5.44
N ASP A 14 -33.39 -16.68 -4.75
CA ASP A 14 -33.73 -15.37 -5.33
C ASP A 14 -32.76 -15.01 -6.46
N PHE A 15 -31.46 -15.30 -6.27
CA PHE A 15 -30.46 -15.16 -7.33
C PHE A 15 -30.71 -16.11 -8.49
N ALA A 16 -31.06 -17.38 -8.21
CA ALA A 16 -31.39 -18.34 -9.26
C ALA A 16 -32.61 -17.86 -10.09
N GLN A 17 -33.65 -17.34 -9.43
CA GLN A 17 -34.83 -16.81 -10.10
C GLN A 17 -34.52 -15.55 -10.93
N ALA A 18 -33.64 -14.67 -10.44
CA ALA A 18 -33.18 -13.52 -11.20
C ALA A 18 -32.39 -13.94 -12.45
N ILE A 19 -31.50 -14.94 -12.35
CA ILE A 19 -30.77 -15.50 -13.50
C ILE A 19 -31.75 -16.08 -14.52
N ARG A 20 -32.74 -16.85 -14.07
CA ARG A 20 -33.80 -17.40 -14.94
C ARG A 20 -34.57 -16.31 -15.69
N ALA A 21 -34.84 -15.19 -15.04
CA ALA A 21 -35.53 -14.06 -15.66
C ALA A 21 -34.68 -13.36 -16.74
N LEU A 22 -33.35 -13.43 -16.64
CA LEU A 22 -32.41 -12.88 -17.62
C LEU A 22 -32.23 -13.80 -18.84
N LEU A 23 -32.58 -15.08 -18.73
CA LEU A 23 -32.45 -16.02 -19.84
C LEU A 23 -33.50 -15.75 -20.93
N PRO A 24 -33.12 -15.78 -22.23
CA PRO A 24 -34.06 -15.64 -23.32
C PRO A 24 -35.11 -16.75 -23.33
N LYS A 25 -36.35 -16.42 -23.71
CA LYS A 25 -37.40 -17.41 -23.89
C LYS A 25 -37.09 -18.26 -25.14
N GLY A 26 -36.81 -19.55 -24.97
CA GLY A 26 -36.55 -20.49 -26.07
C GLY A 26 -36.34 -21.92 -25.58
N GLN A 27 -36.50 -22.92 -26.46
CA GLN A 27 -36.42 -24.35 -26.11
C GLN A 27 -35.09 -24.75 -25.44
N TYR A 28 -33.98 -24.11 -25.82
CA TYR A 28 -32.66 -24.37 -25.23
C TYR A 28 -32.52 -23.92 -23.76
N TRP A 29 -33.39 -23.02 -23.31
CA TRP A 29 -33.36 -22.41 -21.98
C TRP A 29 -34.48 -22.93 -21.07
N GLN A 30 -35.16 -24.01 -21.47
CA GLN A 30 -36.21 -24.64 -20.66
C GLN A 30 -35.58 -25.65 -19.70
N GLU A 31 -35.56 -25.31 -18.41
CA GLU A 31 -34.96 -26.11 -17.33
C GLU A 31 -35.55 -27.52 -17.19
N ALA A 32 -36.80 -27.72 -17.62
CA ALA A 32 -37.47 -29.02 -17.56
C ALA A 32 -36.75 -30.10 -18.39
N ASP A 33 -36.03 -29.70 -19.44
CA ASP A 33 -35.40 -30.61 -20.41
C ASP A 33 -33.86 -30.57 -20.35
N ASN A 34 -33.26 -29.76 -19.47
CA ASN A 34 -31.81 -29.57 -19.41
C ASN A 34 -31.30 -29.52 -17.95
N PRO A 35 -30.97 -30.67 -17.35
CA PRO A 35 -30.49 -30.73 -15.96
C PRO A 35 -29.12 -30.04 -15.79
N GLU A 36 -28.29 -29.97 -16.83
CA GLU A 36 -27.00 -29.27 -16.79
C GLU A 36 -27.18 -27.75 -16.66
N LEU A 37 -28.18 -27.18 -17.33
CA LEU A 37 -28.52 -25.76 -17.22
C LEU A 37 -29.02 -25.42 -15.81
N THR A 38 -29.89 -26.25 -15.25
CA THR A 38 -30.39 -26.07 -13.88
C THR A 38 -29.25 -26.10 -12.86
N SER A 39 -28.34 -27.08 -12.98
CA SER A 39 -27.16 -27.18 -12.11
C SER A 39 -26.22 -25.98 -12.25
N LEU A 40 -26.04 -25.45 -13.46
CA LEU A 40 -25.23 -24.25 -13.68
C LEU A 40 -25.84 -23.01 -13.02
N ILE A 41 -27.16 -22.83 -13.14
CA ILE A 41 -27.88 -21.70 -12.53
C ILE A 41 -27.79 -21.76 -11.01
N GLU A 42 -27.98 -22.95 -10.42
CA GLU A 42 -27.86 -23.16 -8.97
C GLU A 42 -26.43 -22.90 -8.47
N ALA A 43 -25.41 -23.34 -9.20
CA ALA A 43 -24.01 -23.07 -8.85
C ALA A 43 -23.69 -21.57 -8.92
N MET A 44 -24.09 -20.89 -10.00
CA MET A 44 -23.92 -19.43 -10.14
C MET A 44 -24.67 -18.65 -9.07
N ALA A 45 -25.87 -19.09 -8.71
CA ALA A 45 -26.66 -18.46 -7.66
C ALA A 45 -26.00 -18.60 -6.28
N THR A 46 -25.36 -19.75 -6.02
CA THR A 46 -24.58 -19.98 -4.80
C THR A 46 -23.37 -19.07 -4.74
N ASP A 47 -22.61 -18.94 -5.84
CA ASP A 47 -21.45 -18.05 -5.92
C ASP A 47 -21.85 -16.56 -5.77
N PHE A 48 -22.97 -16.15 -6.38
CA PHE A 48 -23.46 -14.78 -6.23
C PHE A 48 -23.97 -14.49 -4.82
N LYS A 49 -24.61 -15.45 -4.14
CA LYS A 49 -24.99 -15.30 -2.73
C LYS A 49 -23.75 -15.18 -1.85
N ALA A 50 -22.75 -16.04 -2.02
CA ALA A 50 -21.50 -15.95 -1.28
C ALA A 50 -20.81 -14.58 -1.50
N THR A 51 -20.75 -14.12 -2.76
CA THR A 51 -20.20 -12.80 -3.08
C THR A 51 -21.03 -11.67 -2.49
N HIS A 52 -22.36 -11.79 -2.49
CA HIS A 52 -23.26 -10.81 -1.90
C HIS A 52 -23.08 -10.72 -0.39
N ASP A 53 -22.98 -11.86 0.30
CA ASP A 53 -22.76 -11.93 1.74
C ASP A 53 -21.38 -11.40 2.13
N ASP A 54 -20.34 -11.70 1.34
CA ASP A 54 -19.00 -11.16 1.54
C ASP A 54 -18.97 -9.63 1.36
N ILE A 55 -19.65 -9.12 0.34
CA ILE A 55 -19.77 -7.67 0.10
C ILE A 55 -20.62 -7.02 1.18
N GLU A 56 -21.74 -7.61 1.56
CA GLU A 56 -22.61 -7.08 2.61
C GLU A 56 -21.89 -7.06 3.96
N LEU A 57 -21.17 -8.13 4.31
CA LEU A 57 -20.30 -8.16 5.48
C LEU A 57 -19.24 -7.07 5.41
N SER A 58 -18.61 -6.88 4.24
CA SER A 58 -17.62 -5.82 4.00
C SER A 58 -18.22 -4.40 4.07
N LEU A 59 -19.49 -4.21 3.70
CA LEU A 59 -20.18 -2.91 3.74
C LEU A 59 -20.75 -2.59 5.13
N LEU A 60 -21.27 -3.60 5.83
CA LEU A 60 -21.80 -3.48 7.19
C LEU A 60 -20.71 -3.36 8.25
N THR A 61 -19.49 -3.83 7.96
CA THR A 61 -18.34 -3.59 8.83
C THR A 61 -17.81 -2.14 8.75
N ASP A 62 -18.26 -1.32 7.79
CA ASP A 62 -17.53 -0.09 7.41
C ASP A 62 -18.26 1.25 7.65
N PHE A 63 -19.04 1.38 8.74
CA PHE A 63 -19.54 2.71 9.16
C PHE A 63 -19.45 3.03 10.67
N GLN A 64 -18.74 2.22 11.46
CA GLN A 64 -18.37 2.59 12.84
C GLN A 64 -16.85 2.72 12.97
N GLU A 65 -16.36 3.89 12.56
CA GLU A 65 -15.10 4.55 12.99
C GLU A 65 -13.73 3.88 12.72
N ALA A 66 -13.66 2.67 12.18
CA ALA A 66 -12.40 2.05 11.78
C ALA A 66 -12.36 1.80 10.28
N LEU A 67 -11.97 2.82 9.50
CA LEU A 67 -11.58 2.66 8.09
C LEU A 67 -10.72 1.41 7.93
N PHE A 68 -11.15 0.45 7.11
CA PHE A 68 -10.41 -0.77 6.84
C PHE A 68 -9.03 -0.44 6.24
N GLY A 69 -7.98 -0.67 7.03
CA GLY A 69 -6.59 -0.47 6.62
C GLY A 69 -5.85 0.62 7.41
N TRP A 70 -4.52 0.65 7.26
CA TRP A 70 -3.66 1.65 7.89
C TRP A 70 -3.72 2.95 7.08
N LYS A 71 -4.03 4.06 7.75
CA LYS A 71 -3.95 5.40 7.14
C LYS A 71 -2.49 5.85 7.07
N ILE A 72 -2.22 6.85 6.23
CA ILE A 72 -0.91 7.51 6.20
C ILE A 72 -0.50 8.04 7.59
N SER A 73 -1.45 8.53 8.39
CA SER A 73 -1.21 8.93 9.77
C SER A 73 -0.75 7.78 10.67
N ASP A 74 -1.24 6.57 10.42
CA ASP A 74 -0.91 5.38 11.22
C ASP A 74 0.49 4.90 10.86
N TYR A 75 0.85 4.91 9.57
CA TYR A 75 2.23 4.69 9.12
C TYR A 75 3.19 5.76 9.67
N GLN A 76 2.78 7.02 9.72
CA GLN A 76 3.59 8.08 10.34
C GLN A 76 3.80 7.83 11.85
N ALA A 77 2.76 7.41 12.57
CA ALA A 77 2.87 7.04 13.98
C ALA A 77 3.76 5.80 14.19
N LEU A 78 3.70 4.83 13.28
CA LEU A 78 4.59 3.67 13.29
C LEU A 78 6.05 4.08 13.10
N LEU A 79 6.30 5.02 12.17
CA LEU A 79 7.63 5.57 11.95
C LEU A 79 8.16 6.24 13.22
N TYR A 80 7.34 7.06 13.88
CA TYR A 80 7.71 7.71 15.14
C TYR A 80 7.98 6.70 16.26
N THR A 81 7.18 5.65 16.34
CA THR A 81 7.36 4.60 17.36
C THR A 81 8.66 3.82 17.18
N GLN A 82 9.04 3.52 15.93
CA GLN A 82 10.22 2.69 15.64
C GLN A 82 11.51 3.49 15.51
N ALA A 83 11.44 4.71 14.99
CA ALA A 83 12.61 5.50 14.63
C ALA A 83 12.72 6.85 15.36
N GLY A 84 11.69 7.27 16.12
CA GLY A 84 11.64 8.52 16.87
C GLY A 84 10.79 9.61 16.21
N ASP A 85 10.34 10.59 16.99
CA ASP A 85 9.38 11.63 16.58
C ASP A 85 9.85 12.54 15.42
N ASP A 86 11.16 12.56 15.12
CA ASP A 86 11.76 13.32 14.01
C ASP A 86 12.41 12.42 12.95
N ALA A 87 12.00 11.15 12.89
CA ALA A 87 12.64 10.17 12.02
C ALA A 87 12.45 10.44 10.54
N GLY A 88 11.37 11.14 10.17
CA GLY A 88 11.00 11.31 8.78
C GLY A 88 9.52 11.58 8.56
N THR A 89 9.11 11.53 7.30
CA THR A 89 7.74 11.81 6.85
C THR A 89 7.24 10.71 5.94
N VAL A 90 5.99 10.30 6.16
CA VAL A 90 5.24 9.37 5.31
C VAL A 90 4.23 10.17 4.51
N SER A 91 4.18 9.92 3.21
CA SER A 91 3.27 10.63 2.28
C SER A 91 2.80 9.71 1.16
N ASP A 92 1.70 10.07 0.54
CA ASP A 92 1.17 9.45 -0.67
C ASP A 92 1.06 10.48 -1.81
N ASP A 93 0.86 10.00 -3.03
CA ASP A 93 0.53 10.83 -4.17
C ASP A 93 -0.73 10.30 -4.85
N ARG A 94 -1.65 11.20 -5.17
CA ARG A 94 -2.88 10.92 -5.92
C ARG A 94 -2.60 10.38 -7.32
N THR A 95 -1.46 10.71 -7.92
CA THR A 95 -1.07 10.19 -9.23
C THR A 95 -0.63 8.72 -9.17
N THR A 96 -0.20 8.25 -7.99
CA THR A 96 0.24 6.88 -7.72
C THR A 96 -0.44 6.32 -6.47
N PRO A 97 -1.74 5.97 -6.53
CA PRO A 97 -2.56 5.68 -5.34
C PRO A 97 -2.14 4.42 -4.58
N ASN A 98 -1.37 3.52 -5.21
CA ASN A 98 -0.90 2.28 -4.61
C ASN A 98 0.52 2.39 -4.03
N LEU A 99 1.07 3.60 -3.95
CA LEU A 99 2.46 3.81 -3.56
C LEU A 99 2.53 4.74 -2.34
N ILE A 100 3.16 4.24 -1.28
CA ILE A 100 3.46 5.01 -0.06
C ILE A 100 4.94 5.40 -0.09
N TYR A 101 5.22 6.67 0.14
CA TYR A 101 6.57 7.21 0.21
C TYR A 101 6.98 7.45 1.65
N VAL A 102 8.10 6.88 2.06
CA VAL A 102 8.69 7.07 3.39
C VAL A 102 10.03 7.78 3.23
N ALA A 103 10.10 9.05 3.64
CA ALA A 103 11.32 9.84 3.61
C ALA A 103 11.98 9.83 4.99
N LEU A 104 13.16 9.21 5.12
CA LEU A 104 13.92 9.17 6.36
C LEU A 104 14.93 10.31 6.45
N GLN A 105 15.10 10.85 7.66
CA GLN A 105 16.21 11.73 8.00
C GLN A 105 17.51 10.94 8.24
N GLU A 106 18.66 11.62 8.19
CA GLU A 106 19.98 11.00 8.34
C GLU A 106 20.15 10.29 9.68
N ASP A 107 19.67 10.90 10.75
CA ASP A 107 19.83 10.42 12.13
C ASP A 107 19.00 9.15 12.40
N ALA A 108 17.92 8.95 11.64
CA ALA A 108 17.03 7.79 11.72
C ALA A 108 17.56 6.55 10.99
N ARG A 109 18.76 6.62 10.40
CA ARG A 109 19.34 5.50 9.65
C ARG A 109 19.57 4.26 10.50
N ILE A 110 19.89 4.44 11.78
CA ILE A 110 20.20 3.33 12.70
C ILE A 110 18.95 2.46 12.95
N SER A 111 17.76 3.06 12.98
CA SER A 111 16.48 2.39 13.18
C SER A 111 15.79 1.97 11.86
N CYS A 112 16.39 2.27 10.70
CA CYS A 112 15.79 2.00 9.38
C CYS A 112 15.40 0.53 9.17
N ALA A 113 16.21 -0.42 9.64
CA ALA A 113 15.90 -1.84 9.48
C ALA A 113 14.68 -2.27 10.31
N GLN A 114 14.51 -1.70 11.51
CA GLN A 114 13.37 -1.98 12.39
C GLN A 114 12.10 -1.34 11.84
N ALA A 115 12.19 -0.09 11.39
CA ALA A 115 11.08 0.60 10.72
C ALA A 115 10.64 -0.14 9.45
N TRP A 116 11.58 -0.61 8.62
CA TRP A 116 11.26 -1.43 7.45
C TRP A 116 10.48 -2.67 7.83
N ALA A 117 11.01 -3.49 8.74
CA ALA A 117 10.36 -4.75 9.13
C ALA A 117 8.94 -4.51 9.68
N ALA A 118 8.75 -3.46 10.48
CA ALA A 118 7.44 -3.09 11.01
C ALA A 118 6.45 -2.65 9.91
N PHE A 119 6.92 -1.93 8.89
CA PHE A 119 6.08 -1.49 7.77
C PHE A 119 5.66 -2.67 6.89
N GLU A 120 6.55 -3.63 6.63
CA GLU A 120 6.21 -4.83 5.83
C GLU A 120 5.19 -5.74 6.55
N GLU A 121 5.24 -5.83 7.87
CA GLU A 121 4.25 -6.60 8.64
C GLU A 121 2.82 -6.03 8.48
N LYS A 122 2.72 -4.71 8.28
CA LYS A 122 1.45 -3.98 8.15
C LYS A 122 1.16 -3.58 6.71
N ARG A 123 1.83 -4.20 5.74
CA ARG A 123 1.67 -3.88 4.32
C ARG A 123 0.30 -4.33 3.82
N LEU A 124 -0.44 -3.38 3.25
CA LEU A 124 -1.73 -3.67 2.62
C LEU A 124 -1.54 -4.42 1.28
N PRO A 125 -2.46 -5.32 0.91
CA PRO A 125 -2.44 -5.97 -0.40
C PRO A 125 -2.37 -4.94 -1.53
N HIS A 126 -1.58 -5.24 -2.57
CA HIS A 126 -1.41 -4.39 -3.76
C HIS A 126 -0.89 -2.96 -3.50
N THR A 127 -0.37 -2.68 -2.30
CA THR A 127 0.33 -1.43 -1.97
C THR A 127 1.83 -1.66 -1.99
N GLU A 128 2.60 -0.72 -2.51
CA GLU A 128 4.07 -0.72 -2.49
C GLU A 128 4.59 0.42 -1.61
N ILE A 129 5.70 0.19 -0.93
CA ILE A 129 6.30 1.14 0.01
C ILE A 129 7.69 1.50 -0.53
N THR A 130 7.86 2.76 -0.92
CA THR A 130 9.13 3.29 -1.42
C THR A 130 9.83 4.08 -0.32
N TRP A 131 11.09 3.71 -0.06
CA TRP A 131 11.93 4.38 0.91
C TRP A 131 12.85 5.40 0.22
N MET A 132 12.74 6.65 0.63
CA MET A 132 13.59 7.75 0.19
C MET A 132 14.55 8.11 1.32
N TYR A 133 15.84 8.16 1.00
CA TYR A 133 16.88 8.49 1.95
C TYR A 133 17.67 9.70 1.44
N HIS A 134 17.79 10.71 2.28
CA HIS A 134 18.67 11.85 2.03
C HIS A 134 19.97 11.66 2.79
N SER A 135 21.11 11.78 2.10
CA SER A 135 22.43 11.81 2.73
C SER A 135 23.16 13.09 2.37
N ARG A 136 23.71 13.73 3.41
CA ARG A 136 24.63 14.83 3.31
C ARG A 136 26.04 14.30 3.45
N LEU A 137 26.89 14.72 2.52
CA LEU A 137 28.30 14.41 2.52
C LEU A 137 29.08 15.71 2.59
N ASP A 138 29.72 15.97 3.74
CA ASP A 138 30.67 17.07 3.86
C ASP A 138 32.08 16.54 3.57
N VAL A 139 32.67 17.01 2.46
CA VAL A 139 34.03 16.63 2.05
C VAL A 139 35.00 17.76 2.39
N HIS A 140 35.90 17.51 3.34
CA HIS A 140 36.98 18.44 3.63
C HIS A 140 38.19 18.13 2.75
N HIS A 141 38.42 18.96 1.74
CA HIS A 141 39.63 18.90 0.93
C HIS A 141 40.74 19.73 1.57
N GLN A 142 41.86 19.08 1.93
CA GLN A 142 43.08 19.77 2.33
C GLN A 142 43.98 19.93 1.10
N LEU A 143 44.11 21.14 0.57
CA LEU A 143 45.13 21.46 -0.44
C LEU A 143 46.51 21.56 0.23
N ALA A 144 47.12 20.42 0.52
CA ALA A 144 48.50 20.36 0.99
C ALA A 144 49.46 20.16 -0.19
N ASN A 145 50.28 21.19 -0.43
CA ASN A 145 51.64 21.21 -1.01
C ASN A 145 51.84 21.97 -2.32
N CYS A 146 52.30 23.22 -2.20
CA CYS A 146 53.37 23.75 -3.04
C CYS A 146 54.27 24.71 -2.22
N ARG A 147 55.21 24.15 -1.45
CA ARG A 147 56.29 24.95 -0.86
C ARG A 147 57.31 25.27 -1.95
N HIS A 148 57.24 26.46 -2.55
CA HIS A 148 58.28 26.93 -3.46
C HIS A 148 59.53 27.25 -2.64
N ILE A 149 60.47 26.31 -2.58
CA ILE A 149 61.83 26.59 -2.09
C ILE A 149 62.54 27.32 -3.23
N ARG A 150 62.99 28.56 -2.99
CA ARG A 150 63.79 29.35 -3.91
C ARG A 150 65.23 29.27 -3.42
N ASN A 151 66.04 28.38 -4.00
CA ASN A 151 67.48 28.37 -3.73
C ASN A 151 68.11 29.56 -4.47
N GLN A 152 68.45 30.62 -3.74
CA GLN A 152 69.28 31.69 -4.27
C GLN A 152 70.74 31.29 -4.12
N HIS A 153 71.46 31.16 -5.25
CA HIS A 153 72.90 31.03 -5.26
C HIS A 153 73.50 32.42 -5.45
N THR A 154 74.17 32.92 -4.41
CA THR A 154 75.00 34.12 -4.48
C THR A 154 76.43 33.68 -4.75
N TYR A 155 77.05 34.18 -5.83
CA TYR A 155 78.47 33.98 -6.11
C TYR A 155 79.19 35.30 -5.83
N GLU A 156 80.15 35.28 -4.91
CA GLU A 156 81.06 36.41 -4.69
C GLU A 156 82.16 36.38 -5.74
N ILE A 157 82.38 37.53 -6.40
CA ILE A 157 83.47 37.71 -7.36
C ILE A 157 84.70 38.16 -6.56
N THR A 158 85.69 37.28 -6.44
CA THR A 158 87.03 37.66 -5.95
C THR A 158 87.82 38.30 -7.09
N GLN A 159 88.32 39.52 -6.84
CA GLN A 159 89.23 40.28 -7.73
C GLN A 159 90.58 39.60 -7.91
#